data_AF-A0A661NGV9-F1
#
_entry.id   AF-A0A661NGV9-F1
#
_cell.length_a   1.000
_cell.length_b   1.000
_cell.length_c   1.000
_cell.angle_alpha   90.00
_cell.angle_beta   90.00
_cell.angle_gamma   90.00
#
_symmetry.space_group_name_H-M   'P 1'
#
loop_
_entity.id
_entity.type
_entity.pdbx_description
1 polymer ?
#
loop_
_entity_poly.entity_id
_entity_poly.type
_entity_poly.pdbx_seq_one_letter_code
_entity_poly.pdbx_strand_id
1 'polypeptide(L)'
;MSNYAPHLIVAAVVALVGCSGGEPSDPVANGGESAEAAARPADQATGSGDVTEVPPGQTGDLLADQTDQGVERLFVYETDLDPPPCATSPEPRRMRVRGYGLVFAGSADTGGGSTATLLLIVSDATVPGIVYEVDAACLSALDEVHGPRGYQRARIHVEEMTDDLGSESVPATTYQLPMGVAYDPSAPSAEYVTRLRAAWDGKNIDTACIDHALANP
;
A
#
# COMPACT_ATOMS: atom_id res chain seq x y z
N MET A 1 -36.31 18.75 4.70
CA MET A 1 -35.30 18.95 5.76
C MET A 1 -34.67 17.59 6.04
N SER A 2 -33.61 17.24 5.31
CA SER A 2 -32.91 15.97 5.48
C SER A 2 -31.80 16.15 6.50
N ASN A 3 -31.88 15.43 7.61
CA ASN A 3 -30.83 15.33 8.61
C ASN A 3 -29.67 14.52 8.03
N TYR A 4 -28.55 15.18 7.72
CA TYR A 4 -27.25 14.53 7.56
C TYR A 4 -26.65 14.35 8.96
N ALA A 5 -26.66 13.12 9.48
CA ALA A 5 -25.86 12.78 10.64
C ALA A 5 -24.40 12.57 10.18
N PRO A 6 -23.41 13.21 10.81
CA PRO A 6 -22.02 12.90 10.53
C PRO A 6 -21.71 11.50 11.07
N HIS A 7 -21.42 10.55 10.17
CA HIS A 7 -20.85 9.27 10.55
C HIS A 7 -19.45 9.54 11.09
N LEU A 8 -19.33 9.50 12.42
CA LEU A 8 -18.05 9.50 13.13
C LEU A 8 -17.34 8.19 12.78
N ILE A 9 -16.38 8.24 11.86
CA ILE A 9 -15.49 7.11 11.55
C ILE A 9 -14.58 6.95 12.77
N VAL A 10 -14.89 5.97 13.62
CA VAL A 10 -13.98 5.54 14.68
C VAL A 10 -12.86 4.77 13.98
N ALA A 11 -11.75 5.45 13.69
CA ALA A 11 -10.52 4.78 13.30
C ALA A 11 -10.04 3.96 14.50
N ALA A 12 -10.30 2.65 14.48
CA ALA A 12 -9.61 1.73 15.35
C ALA A 12 -8.12 1.81 14.98
N VAL A 13 -7.30 2.37 15.87
CA VAL A 13 -5.85 2.33 15.75
C VAL A 13 -5.44 0.89 16.00
N VAL A 14 -5.52 0.07 14.96
CA VAL A 14 -4.89 -1.25 14.94
C VAL A 14 -3.39 -1.00 14.88
N ALA A 15 -2.66 -1.49 15.88
CA ALA A 15 -1.21 -1.49 15.85
C ALA A 15 -0.75 -2.43 14.74
N LEU A 16 -0.64 -1.90 13.52
CA LEU A 16 -0.17 -2.61 12.35
C LEU A 16 1.34 -2.79 12.49
N VAL A 17 1.74 -3.97 12.95
CA VAL A 17 3.13 -4.43 12.87
C VAL A 17 3.45 -4.55 11.39
N GLY A 18 4.31 -3.68 10.90
CA GLY A 18 4.66 -3.62 9.50
C GLY A 18 5.24 -4.95 8.99
N CYS A 19 5.01 -5.22 7.71
CA CYS A 19 5.66 -6.32 7.00
C CYS A 19 7.13 -5.95 6.78
N SER A 20 7.92 -6.01 7.86
CA SER A 20 9.37 -5.88 7.79
C SER A 20 9.86 -7.13 7.10
N GLY A 21 10.38 -7.00 5.88
CA GLY A 21 10.94 -8.12 5.11
C GLY A 21 11.91 -8.91 5.99
N GLY A 22 11.47 -10.09 6.43
CA GLY A 22 12.29 -11.00 7.20
C GLY A 22 13.07 -11.85 6.23
N GLU A 23 14.39 -11.69 6.20
CA GLU A 23 15.24 -12.72 5.61
C GLU A 23 14.94 -14.08 6.29
N PRO A 24 14.99 -15.21 5.54
CA PRO A 24 14.96 -16.53 6.14
C PRO A 24 16.18 -16.69 7.05
N SER A 25 15.98 -16.50 8.35
CA SER A 25 17.03 -16.64 9.36
C SER A 25 17.32 -18.13 9.58
N ASP A 26 18.54 -18.57 9.30
CA ASP A 26 19.07 -19.86 9.77
C ASP A 26 18.97 -19.93 11.32
N PRO A 27 18.70 -21.10 11.92
CA PRO A 27 18.53 -21.24 13.35
C PRO A 27 19.86 -21.05 14.09
N VAL A 28 20.13 -19.83 14.55
CA VAL A 28 21.22 -19.54 15.49
C VAL A 28 20.71 -19.79 16.92
N ALA A 29 21.26 -20.82 17.55
CA ALA A 29 21.13 -21.05 18.98
C ALA A 29 22.05 -20.08 19.75
N ASN A 30 21.47 -19.26 20.64
CA ASN A 30 22.07 -18.70 21.87
C ASN A 30 20.98 -17.84 22.53
N GLY A 31 20.70 -17.88 23.83
CA GLY A 31 21.59 -18.11 24.96
C GLY A 31 21.69 -16.80 25.75
N GLY A 32 20.85 -16.68 26.79
CA GLY A 32 20.92 -15.79 27.97
C GLY A 32 21.52 -14.38 27.87
N GLU A 33 20.77 -13.36 28.27
CA GLU A 33 21.00 -12.62 29.52
C GLU A 33 20.00 -11.45 29.65
N SER A 34 19.28 -11.43 30.78
CA SER A 34 18.42 -10.33 31.19
C SER A 34 19.27 -9.20 31.75
N ALA A 35 19.20 -8.01 31.15
CA ALA A 35 19.70 -6.78 31.75
C ALA A 35 18.57 -5.76 31.92
N GLU A 36 18.34 -5.47 33.19
CA GLU A 36 17.47 -4.47 33.79
C GLU A 36 17.84 -3.05 33.32
N ALA A 37 16.86 -2.29 32.81
CA ALA A 37 17.07 -0.90 32.41
C ALA A 37 16.03 0.03 33.08
N ALA A 38 16.58 1.00 33.81
CA ALA A 38 15.89 1.94 34.66
C ALA A 38 15.07 3.00 33.90
N ALA A 39 13.90 3.32 34.45
CA ALA A 39 13.00 4.36 34.00
C ALA A 39 13.58 5.78 34.22
N ARG A 40 13.40 6.65 33.22
CA ARG A 40 13.54 8.11 33.33
C ARG A 40 12.18 8.78 33.10
N PRO A 41 11.83 9.84 33.86
CA PRO A 41 10.59 10.59 33.63
C PRO A 41 10.75 11.57 32.46
N ALA A 42 9.73 11.64 31.60
CA ALA A 42 9.61 12.61 30.52
C ALA A 42 8.99 13.92 31.05
N ASP A 43 9.66 15.03 30.74
CA ASP A 43 9.23 16.40 31.01
C ASP A 43 8.22 16.85 29.94
N GLN A 44 7.16 17.53 30.36
CA GLN A 44 6.05 17.97 29.52
C GLN A 44 6.33 19.37 28.96
N ALA A 45 6.47 19.49 27.64
CA ALA A 45 6.43 20.78 26.94
C ALA A 45 5.08 20.92 26.20
N THR A 46 4.18 21.71 26.77
CA THR A 46 2.90 22.12 26.16
C THR A 46 3.14 23.35 25.29
N GLY A 47 3.27 23.14 23.97
CA GLY A 47 3.26 24.22 22.97
C GLY A 47 1.89 24.36 22.34
N SER A 48 1.15 25.42 22.66
CA SER A 48 -0.05 25.83 21.93
C SER A 48 0.35 26.40 20.57
N GLY A 49 0.13 25.63 19.51
CA GLY A 49 0.22 26.08 18.12
C GLY A 49 -1.16 26.51 17.61
N ASP A 50 -1.23 27.75 17.13
CA ASP A 50 -2.39 28.37 16.51
C ASP A 50 -2.81 27.59 15.26
N VAL A 51 -4.06 27.11 15.22
CA VAL A 51 -4.60 26.32 14.11
C VAL A 51 -5.18 27.27 13.07
N THR A 52 -4.40 27.57 12.04
CA THR A 52 -4.90 28.27 10.86
C THR A 52 -5.85 27.33 10.11
N GLU A 53 -7.12 27.70 10.10
CA GLU A 53 -8.21 27.02 9.37
C GLU A 53 -7.88 26.96 7.88
N VAL A 54 -7.63 25.74 7.36
CA VAL A 54 -7.40 25.50 5.93
C VAL A 54 -8.75 25.44 5.22
N PRO A 55 -9.02 26.30 4.22
CA PRO A 55 -10.30 26.29 3.53
C PRO A 55 -10.54 24.97 2.79
N PRO A 56 -11.75 24.39 2.87
CA PRO A 56 -12.09 23.17 2.15
C PRO A 56 -12.16 23.47 0.63
N GLY A 57 -11.27 22.84 -0.16
CA GLY A 57 -11.35 22.89 -1.62
C GLY A 57 -10.04 22.93 -2.42
N GLN A 58 -8.85 22.80 -1.79
CA GLN A 58 -7.55 22.91 -2.49
C GLN A 58 -6.57 21.74 -2.25
N THR A 59 -7.06 20.52 -2.01
CA THR A 59 -6.18 19.35 -1.79
C THR A 59 -5.84 18.60 -3.08
N GLY A 60 -6.08 19.18 -4.26
CA GLY A 60 -6.05 18.43 -5.52
C GLY A 60 -4.90 18.68 -6.50
N ASP A 61 -4.15 19.79 -6.38
CA ASP A 61 -3.45 20.32 -7.58
C ASP A 61 -2.04 20.86 -7.34
N LEU A 62 -1.38 20.45 -6.25
CA LEU A 62 0.00 20.80 -5.97
C LEU A 62 0.83 19.53 -5.95
N LEU A 63 1.26 19.11 -7.13
CA LEU A 63 2.46 18.33 -7.47
C LEU A 63 2.26 17.77 -8.89
N ALA A 64 2.10 18.65 -9.88
CA ALA A 64 2.39 18.31 -11.27
C ALA A 64 3.91 18.20 -11.41
N ASP A 65 4.45 17.14 -10.82
CA ASP A 65 5.86 16.80 -10.88
C ASP A 65 6.20 16.48 -12.35
N GLN A 66 7.27 17.08 -12.85
CA GLN A 66 7.70 16.93 -14.23
C GLN A 66 8.21 15.51 -14.44
N THR A 67 7.31 14.59 -14.80
CA THR A 67 7.72 13.30 -15.35
C THR A 67 8.39 13.57 -16.70
N ASP A 68 9.67 13.20 -16.77
CA ASP A 68 10.44 13.24 -18.00
C ASP A 68 9.66 12.55 -19.13
N GLN A 69 9.28 13.32 -20.15
CA GLN A 69 8.98 12.82 -21.50
C GLN A 69 7.85 11.78 -21.65
N GLY A 70 6.76 11.89 -20.89
CA GLY A 70 5.55 11.09 -21.15
C GLY A 70 5.66 9.61 -20.76
N VAL A 71 6.70 9.24 -20.01
CA VAL A 71 6.81 7.95 -19.34
C VAL A 71 6.36 8.10 -17.88
N GLU A 72 5.42 7.26 -17.50
CA GLU A 72 4.83 7.12 -16.18
C GLU A 72 5.28 5.80 -15.55
N ARG A 73 5.26 5.72 -14.22
CA ARG A 73 5.56 4.48 -13.49
C ARG A 73 4.29 3.89 -12.95
N LEU A 74 4.05 2.61 -13.19
CA LEU A 74 2.91 1.86 -12.67
C LEU A 74 3.39 0.86 -11.61
N PHE A 75 2.95 1.03 -10.37
CA PHE A 75 3.18 0.09 -9.28
C PHE A 75 2.01 -0.90 -9.16
N VAL A 76 2.32 -2.19 -9.27
CA VAL A 76 1.38 -3.31 -9.25
C VAL A 76 1.70 -4.22 -8.07
N TYR A 77 0.69 -4.56 -7.28
CA TYR A 77 0.82 -5.38 -6.06
C TYR A 77 -0.19 -6.55 -6.00
N GLU A 78 -1.03 -6.73 -7.02
CA GLU A 78 -2.12 -7.72 -7.02
C GLU A 78 -1.74 -9.04 -7.73
N THR A 79 -2.72 -9.80 -8.23
CA THR A 79 -2.51 -11.08 -8.92
C THR A 79 -1.88 -10.92 -10.30
N ASP A 80 -2.09 -9.78 -10.95
CA ASP A 80 -1.70 -9.54 -12.34
C ASP A 80 -0.35 -8.80 -12.38
N LEU A 81 0.70 -9.42 -11.83
CA LEU A 81 2.06 -8.84 -11.78
C LEU A 81 2.80 -8.92 -13.12
N ASP A 82 2.15 -9.29 -14.23
CA ASP A 82 2.77 -9.26 -15.55
C ASP A 82 2.65 -7.87 -16.19
N PRO A 83 3.59 -7.48 -17.07
CA PRO A 83 3.52 -6.17 -17.70
C PRO A 83 2.21 -6.03 -18.47
N PRO A 84 1.49 -4.90 -18.34
CA PRO A 84 0.34 -4.66 -19.19
C PRO A 84 0.80 -4.63 -20.66
N PRO A 85 -0.06 -4.99 -21.64
CA PRO A 85 0.31 -5.00 -23.05
C PRO A 85 0.83 -3.66 -23.59
N CYS A 86 0.54 -2.56 -22.89
CA CYS A 86 0.95 -1.20 -23.22
C CYS A 86 2.16 -0.69 -22.41
N ALA A 87 2.87 -1.55 -21.67
CA ALA A 87 4.11 -1.18 -21.00
C ALA A 87 5.19 -0.81 -22.03
N THR A 88 5.89 0.30 -21.78
CA THR A 88 6.97 0.78 -22.65
C THR A 88 8.28 0.05 -22.39
N SER A 89 8.45 -0.49 -21.18
CA SER A 89 9.54 -1.40 -20.82
C SER A 89 8.98 -2.69 -20.21
N PRO A 90 9.35 -3.87 -20.74
CA PRO A 90 8.91 -5.14 -20.19
C PRO A 90 9.70 -5.54 -18.93
N GLU A 91 10.80 -4.86 -18.60
CA GLU A 91 11.66 -5.23 -17.47
C GLU A 91 11.03 -4.77 -16.14
N PRO A 92 10.53 -5.70 -15.31
CA PRO A 92 9.91 -5.35 -14.04
C PRO A 92 10.98 -4.93 -13.02
N ARG A 93 10.71 -3.86 -12.25
CA ARG A 93 11.54 -3.48 -11.10
C ARG A 93 10.83 -3.82 -9.80
N ARG A 94 11.49 -4.57 -8.92
CA ARG A 94 10.97 -4.86 -7.56
C ARG A 94 11.13 -3.65 -6.67
N MET A 95 10.01 -3.16 -6.17
CA MET A 95 9.93 -1.93 -5.39
C MET A 95 9.00 -2.14 -4.21
N ARG A 96 9.03 -1.23 -3.23
CA ARG A 96 8.11 -1.21 -2.09
C ARG A 96 7.53 0.18 -1.89
N VAL A 97 6.32 0.23 -1.38
CA VAL A 97 5.69 1.48 -0.91
C VAL A 97 5.70 1.50 0.62
N ARG A 98 6.15 2.59 1.24
CA ARG A 98 6.19 2.76 2.71
C ARG A 98 4.96 3.50 3.23
N GLY A 99 4.57 3.22 4.46
CA GLY A 99 3.41 3.86 5.11
C GLY A 99 2.07 3.32 4.61
N TYR A 100 2.08 2.14 4.00
CA TYR A 100 0.87 1.46 3.53
C TYR A 100 0.82 0.05 4.10
N GLY A 101 -0.40 -0.43 4.34
CA GLY A 101 -0.71 -1.83 4.60
C GLY A 101 -1.46 -2.44 3.42
N LEU A 102 -1.18 -3.72 3.14
CA LEU A 102 -2.04 -4.53 2.29
C LEU A 102 -3.26 -4.94 3.11
N VAL A 103 -4.46 -4.70 2.59
CA VAL A 103 -5.72 -5.12 3.20
C VAL A 103 -6.58 -5.80 2.17
N PHE A 104 -7.58 -6.58 2.61
CA PHE A 104 -8.57 -7.13 1.69
C PHE A 104 -9.90 -6.42 1.88
N ALA A 105 -10.37 -5.74 0.83
CA ALA A 105 -11.59 -4.93 0.87
C ALA A 105 -12.37 -5.05 -0.44
N GLY A 106 -13.58 -4.49 -0.45
CA GLY A 106 -14.48 -4.51 -1.60
C GLY A 106 -15.09 -5.88 -1.87
N SER A 107 -15.88 -5.99 -2.93
CA SER A 107 -16.37 -7.27 -3.46
C SER A 107 -15.63 -7.52 -4.76
N ALA A 108 -14.98 -8.68 -4.89
CA ALA A 108 -14.43 -9.13 -6.16
C ALA A 108 -15.59 -9.47 -7.10
N ASP A 109 -15.67 -8.78 -8.24
CA ASP A 109 -16.71 -9.00 -9.26
C ASP A 109 -16.77 -10.45 -9.77
N THR A 110 -15.70 -11.23 -9.59
CA THR A 110 -15.50 -12.51 -10.29
C THR A 110 -15.30 -13.74 -9.39
N GLY A 111 -15.28 -13.61 -8.07
CA GLY A 111 -14.86 -14.75 -7.21
C GLY A 111 -15.51 -14.89 -5.84
N GLY A 112 -16.36 -13.94 -5.44
CA GLY A 112 -16.85 -13.87 -4.06
C GLY A 112 -15.74 -13.49 -3.07
N GLY A 113 -16.06 -12.62 -2.12
CA GLY A 113 -15.09 -12.11 -1.15
C GLY A 113 -14.33 -10.88 -1.64
N SER A 114 -13.40 -10.42 -0.82
CA SER A 114 -12.64 -9.19 -1.02
C SER A 114 -11.45 -9.33 -1.95
N THR A 115 -10.97 -8.21 -2.45
CA THR A 115 -9.75 -8.08 -3.25
C THR A 115 -8.68 -7.33 -2.46
N ALA A 116 -7.40 -7.52 -2.79
CA ALA A 116 -6.30 -6.82 -2.17
C ALA A 116 -6.36 -5.32 -2.51
N THR A 117 -6.07 -4.46 -1.54
CA THR A 117 -5.88 -3.03 -1.78
C THR A 117 -4.89 -2.41 -0.82
N LEU A 118 -4.45 -1.19 -1.10
CA LEU A 118 -3.52 -0.44 -0.26
C LEU A 118 -4.29 0.51 0.66
N LEU A 119 -4.01 0.42 1.95
CA LEU A 119 -4.50 1.35 2.96
C LEU A 119 -3.32 2.19 3.46
N LEU A 120 -3.48 3.51 3.47
CA LEU A 120 -2.51 4.41 4.10
C LEU A 120 -2.57 4.22 5.62
N ILE A 121 -1.42 4.02 6.27
CA ILE A 121 -1.34 3.72 7.69
C ILE A 121 -0.25 4.55 8.37
N VAL A 122 -0.39 4.75 9.68
CA VAL A 122 0.60 5.48 10.50
C VAL A 122 1.59 4.48 11.09
N SER A 123 2.40 3.86 10.23
CA SER A 123 3.52 3.00 10.63
C SER A 123 4.60 2.96 9.56
N ASP A 124 5.69 2.24 9.83
CA ASP A 124 6.79 1.98 8.92
C ASP A 124 6.57 0.73 8.04
N ALA A 125 5.34 0.19 8.01
CA ALA A 125 5.04 -0.95 7.17
C ALA A 125 5.28 -0.64 5.69
N THR A 126 5.66 -1.70 4.97
CA THR A 126 5.91 -1.61 3.54
C THR A 126 5.14 -2.69 2.81
N VAL A 127 4.61 -2.36 1.64
CA VAL A 127 4.01 -3.34 0.72
C VAL A 127 4.93 -3.48 -0.49
N PRO A 128 5.45 -4.68 -0.77
CA PRO A 128 6.25 -4.91 -1.96
C PRO A 128 5.37 -5.02 -3.21
N GLY A 129 5.96 -4.78 -4.37
CA GLY A 129 5.30 -4.89 -5.67
C GLY A 129 6.27 -4.72 -6.83
N ILE A 130 5.71 -4.59 -8.02
CA ILE A 130 6.45 -4.43 -9.28
C ILE A 130 6.15 -3.07 -9.89
N VAL A 131 7.20 -2.38 -10.35
CA VAL A 131 7.07 -1.16 -11.14
C VAL A 131 7.37 -1.42 -12.60
N TYR A 132 6.44 -0.97 -13.44
CA TYR A 132 6.60 -0.88 -14.90
C TYR A 132 6.69 0.57 -15.35
N GLU A 133 7.36 0.78 -16.48
CA GLU A 133 7.26 2.03 -17.22
C GLU A 133 6.14 1.92 -18.26
N VAL A 134 5.26 2.90 -18.28
CA VAL A 134 4.05 2.96 -19.12
C VAL A 134 3.90 4.37 -19.67
N ASP A 135 3.12 4.56 -20.72
CA ASP A 135 2.73 5.90 -21.17
C ASP A 135 1.36 6.33 -20.62
N ALA A 136 0.99 7.59 -20.84
CA ALA A 136 -0.30 8.13 -20.42
C ALA A 136 -1.50 7.44 -21.10
N ALA A 137 -1.33 6.93 -22.32
CA ALA A 137 -2.37 6.20 -23.04
C ALA A 137 -2.64 4.84 -22.39
N CYS A 138 -1.59 4.17 -21.92
CA CYS A 138 -1.65 2.91 -21.18
C CYS A 138 -2.42 3.07 -19.87
N LEU A 139 -2.11 4.10 -19.08
CA LEU A 139 -2.89 4.39 -17.87
C LEU A 139 -4.38 4.66 -18.19
N SER A 140 -4.66 5.34 -19.30
CA SER A 140 -6.05 5.60 -19.70
C SER A 140 -6.80 4.30 -20.07
N ALA A 141 -6.13 3.37 -20.74
CA ALA A 141 -6.69 2.04 -21.00
C ALA A 141 -6.90 1.22 -19.71
N LEU A 142 -5.98 1.33 -18.75
CA LEU A 142 -6.12 0.68 -17.45
C LEU A 142 -7.30 1.24 -16.64
N ASP A 143 -7.61 2.53 -16.74
CA ASP A 143 -8.82 3.09 -16.11
C ASP A 143 -10.11 2.45 -16.63
N GLU A 144 -10.18 2.12 -17.92
CA GLU A 144 -11.35 1.45 -18.49
C GLU A 144 -11.50 0.01 -17.95
N VAL A 145 -10.41 -0.63 -17.55
CA VAL A 145 -10.39 -1.98 -16.97
C VAL A 145 -10.67 -1.97 -15.48
N HIS A 146 -10.01 -1.07 -14.74
CA HIS A 146 -10.05 -1.03 -13.27
C HIS A 146 -11.19 -0.15 -12.73
N GLY A 147 -11.58 0.90 -13.44
CA GLY A 147 -12.64 1.83 -13.04
C GLY A 147 -14.00 1.16 -12.78
N PRO A 148 -14.50 0.27 -13.67
CA PRO A 148 -15.73 -0.47 -13.42
C PRO A 148 -15.71 -1.34 -12.15
N ARG A 149 -14.52 -1.73 -11.68
CA ARG A 149 -14.30 -2.51 -10.45
C ARG A 149 -14.22 -1.64 -9.20
N GLY A 150 -14.42 -0.33 -9.35
CA GLY A 150 -14.36 0.64 -8.26
C GLY A 150 -12.94 1.07 -7.87
N TYR A 151 -11.91 0.66 -8.60
CA TYR A 151 -10.55 1.12 -8.37
C TYR A 151 -10.33 2.52 -8.94
N GLN A 152 -9.46 3.30 -8.29
CA GLN A 152 -9.03 4.61 -8.74
C GLN A 152 -7.51 4.70 -8.76
N ARG A 153 -6.98 5.61 -9.59
CA ARG A 153 -5.56 5.94 -9.56
C ARG A 153 -5.20 6.63 -8.25
N ALA A 154 -4.06 6.26 -7.69
CA ALA A 154 -3.40 6.98 -6.62
C ALA A 154 -1.93 7.22 -6.98
N ARG A 155 -1.41 8.39 -6.60
CA ARG A 155 0.02 8.70 -6.69
C ARG A 155 0.68 8.27 -5.38
N ILE A 156 1.72 7.46 -5.49
CA ILE A 156 2.49 6.94 -4.36
C ILE A 156 3.98 7.15 -4.61
N HIS A 157 4.78 7.05 -3.55
CA HIS A 157 6.24 7.04 -3.66
C HIS A 157 6.73 5.64 -3.35
N VAL A 158 7.58 5.11 -4.23
CA VAL A 158 8.10 3.74 -4.13
C VAL A 158 9.62 3.76 -4.08
N GLU A 159 10.17 2.85 -3.30
CA GLU A 159 11.61 2.69 -3.10
C GLU A 159 12.05 1.35 -3.66
N GLU A 160 13.29 1.26 -4.14
CA GLU A 160 13.89 -0.01 -4.53
C GLU A 160 14.00 -0.96 -3.34
N MET A 161 13.78 -2.25 -3.59
CA MET A 161 13.98 -3.29 -2.58
C MET A 161 15.47 -3.68 -2.54
N THR A 162 16.28 -2.85 -1.90
CA THR A 162 17.68 -3.14 -1.58
C THR A 162 17.83 -3.59 -0.14
N ASP A 163 18.91 -4.34 0.15
CA ASP A 163 19.29 -4.72 1.52
C ASP A 163 19.62 -3.48 2.38
N ASP A 164 20.07 -2.41 1.74
CA ASP A 164 20.30 -1.12 2.38
C ASP A 164 18.98 -0.40 2.71
N LEU A 165 18.88 0.12 3.94
CA LEU A 165 17.79 0.98 4.36
C LEU A 165 17.87 2.34 3.68
N GLY A 166 16.88 2.67 2.84
CA GLY A 166 16.61 4.05 2.41
C GLY A 166 17.04 4.40 0.99
N SER A 167 16.66 3.60 0.01
CA SER A 167 16.81 3.95 -1.41
C SER A 167 16.02 5.23 -1.73
N GLU A 168 16.45 5.95 -2.77
CA GLU A 168 15.71 7.11 -3.28
C GLU A 168 14.29 6.69 -3.65
N SER A 169 13.30 7.42 -3.13
CA SER A 169 11.90 7.20 -3.46
C SER A 169 11.55 7.90 -4.77
N VAL A 170 10.89 7.19 -5.69
CA VAL A 170 10.41 7.75 -6.96
C VAL A 170 8.88 7.77 -7.01
N PRO A 171 8.26 8.75 -7.68
CA PRO A 171 6.81 8.77 -7.85
C PRO A 171 6.34 7.65 -8.78
N ALA A 172 5.20 7.05 -8.44
CA ALA A 172 4.51 6.04 -9.22
C ALA A 172 2.98 6.21 -9.12
N THR A 173 2.27 5.66 -10.08
CA THR A 173 0.82 5.50 -10.09
C THR A 173 0.48 4.07 -9.67
N THR A 174 -0.54 3.88 -8.86
CA THR A 174 -1.12 2.56 -8.56
C THR A 174 -2.64 2.62 -8.69
N TYR A 175 -3.28 1.47 -8.76
CA TYR A 175 -4.74 1.35 -8.69
C TYR A 175 -5.11 0.78 -7.34
N GLN A 176 -5.97 1.49 -6.61
CA GLN A 176 -6.46 1.05 -5.31
C GLN A 176 -7.93 1.40 -5.13
N LEU A 177 -8.60 0.77 -4.17
CA LEU A 177 -9.95 1.13 -3.79
C LEU A 177 -9.97 2.54 -3.14
N PRO A 178 -11.01 3.36 -3.39
CA PRO A 178 -11.17 4.67 -2.80
C PRO A 178 -11.04 4.70 -1.28
N MET A 179 -10.12 5.53 -0.77
CA MET A 179 -10.00 5.76 0.67
C MET A 179 -11.25 6.47 1.21
N GLY A 180 -11.64 6.15 2.45
CA GLY A 180 -12.78 6.79 3.13
C GLY A 180 -14.16 6.23 2.76
N VAL A 181 -14.21 5.24 1.86
CA VAL A 181 -15.41 4.40 1.68
C VAL A 181 -15.36 3.30 2.73
N ALA A 182 -16.43 3.14 3.51
CA ALA A 182 -16.58 2.01 4.41
C ALA A 182 -16.77 0.75 3.56
N TYR A 183 -15.68 0.01 3.34
CA TYR A 183 -15.76 -1.34 2.81
C TYR A 183 -16.16 -2.28 3.94
N ASP A 184 -17.14 -3.14 3.69
CA ASP A 184 -17.42 -4.23 4.60
C ASP A 184 -16.20 -5.18 4.53
N PRO A 185 -15.44 -5.37 5.63
CA PRO A 185 -14.34 -6.31 5.64
C PRO A 185 -14.92 -7.70 5.38
N SER A 186 -14.78 -8.16 4.16
CA SER A 186 -15.06 -9.54 3.79
C SER A 186 -13.74 -10.28 3.66
N ALA A 187 -13.74 -11.58 3.93
CA ALA A 187 -12.55 -12.38 3.69
C ALA A 187 -12.36 -12.58 2.18
N PRO A 188 -11.12 -12.57 1.67
CA PRO A 188 -10.88 -12.94 0.28
C PRO A 188 -11.16 -14.44 0.09
N SER A 189 -11.52 -14.84 -1.12
CA SER A 189 -11.65 -16.26 -1.42
C SER A 189 -10.29 -16.97 -1.35
N ALA A 190 -10.28 -18.23 -0.94
CA ALA A 190 -9.05 -19.04 -0.89
C ALA A 190 -8.38 -19.16 -2.27
N GLU A 191 -9.18 -19.20 -3.34
CA GLU A 191 -8.68 -19.21 -4.73
C GLU A 191 -7.96 -17.89 -5.07
N TYR A 192 -8.52 -16.74 -4.69
CA TYR A 192 -7.88 -15.44 -4.88
C TYR A 192 -6.53 -15.37 -4.14
N VAL A 193 -6.50 -15.75 -2.87
CA VAL A 193 -5.25 -15.77 -2.07
C VAL A 193 -4.21 -16.70 -2.69
N THR A 194 -4.62 -17.86 -3.18
CA THR A 194 -3.71 -18.82 -3.85
C THR A 194 -3.08 -18.21 -5.10
N ARG A 195 -3.89 -17.53 -5.95
CA ARG A 195 -3.38 -16.84 -7.14
C ARG A 195 -2.45 -15.69 -6.79
N LEU A 196 -2.79 -14.92 -5.75
CA LEU A 196 -1.97 -13.78 -5.30
C LEU A 196 -0.59 -14.25 -4.82
N ARG A 197 -0.54 -15.29 -3.97
CA ARG A 197 0.74 -15.87 -3.52
C ARG A 197 1.55 -16.43 -4.70
N ALA A 198 0.91 -17.12 -5.64
CA ALA A 198 1.60 -17.65 -6.81
C ALA A 198 2.19 -16.54 -7.71
N ALA A 199 1.46 -15.43 -7.89
CA ALA A 199 1.95 -14.28 -8.64
C ALA A 199 3.18 -13.65 -7.96
N TRP A 200 3.11 -13.42 -6.65
CA TRP A 200 4.21 -12.85 -5.86
C TRP A 200 5.46 -13.75 -5.85
N ASP A 201 5.26 -15.05 -5.61
CA ASP A 201 6.33 -16.06 -5.66
C ASP A 201 6.99 -16.11 -7.05
N GLY A 202 6.20 -16.09 -8.12
CA GLY A 202 6.69 -16.03 -9.50
C GLY A 202 7.52 -14.78 -9.84
N LYS A 203 7.45 -13.73 -9.01
CA LYS A 203 8.28 -12.51 -9.12
C LYS A 203 9.35 -12.40 -8.03
N ASN A 204 9.56 -13.45 -7.22
CA ASN A 204 10.45 -13.43 -6.06
C ASN A 204 10.13 -12.28 -5.10
N ILE A 205 8.84 -12.09 -4.79
CA ILE A 205 8.34 -11.16 -3.78
C ILE A 205 7.89 -11.97 -2.55
N ASP A 206 8.30 -11.53 -1.36
CA ASP A 206 7.91 -12.16 -0.09
C ASP A 206 6.40 -12.05 0.16
N THR A 207 5.75 -13.20 0.43
CA THR A 207 4.32 -13.32 0.66
C THR A 207 3.89 -13.08 2.11
N ALA A 208 4.82 -12.83 3.04
CA ALA A 208 4.50 -12.54 4.44
C ALA A 208 3.50 -11.37 4.61
N CYS A 209 3.51 -10.41 3.68
CA CYS A 209 2.54 -9.30 3.68
C CYS A 209 1.09 -9.76 3.45
N ILE A 210 0.90 -10.79 2.61
CA ILE A 210 -0.40 -11.42 2.37
C ILE A 210 -0.89 -12.09 3.66
N ASP A 211 -0.01 -12.83 4.33
CA ASP A 211 -0.34 -13.54 5.57
C ASP A 211 -0.69 -12.59 6.71
N HIS A 212 0.05 -11.48 6.84
CA HIS A 212 -0.25 -10.43 7.80
C HIS A 212 -1.63 -9.79 7.54
N ALA A 213 -1.93 -9.47 6.28
CA ALA A 213 -3.22 -8.90 5.88
C ALA A 213 -4.40 -9.85 6.18
N LEU A 214 -4.22 -11.17 6.01
CA LEU A 214 -5.24 -12.17 6.35
C LEU A 214 -5.44 -12.31 7.86
N ALA A 215 -4.39 -12.15 8.66
CA ALA A 215 -4.46 -12.24 10.11
C ALA A 215 -5.02 -10.98 10.79
N ASN A 216 -5.03 -9.84 10.08
CA ASN A 216 -5.41 -8.51 10.60
C ASN A 216 -6.39 -7.78 9.65
N PRO A 217 -7.63 -8.29 9.48
CA PRO A 217 -8.63 -7.71 8.58
C PRO A 217 -9.19 -6.36 9.04
#